data_AF-A0A4S2H3T7-F1
#
_entry.id   AF-A0A4S2H3T7-F1
#
_cell.length_a   1.000
_cell.length_b   1.000
_cell.length_c   1.000
_cell.angle_alpha   90.00
_cell.angle_beta   90.00
_cell.angle_gamma   90.00
#
_symmetry.space_group_name_H-M   'P 1'
#
loop_
_entity.id
_entity.type
_entity.pdbx_description
1 polymer ?
#
loop_
_entity_poly.entity_id
_entity_poly.type
_entity_poly.pdbx_seq_one_letter_code
_entity_poly.pdbx_strand_id
1 'polypeptide(L)'
;MSETLSRFFALEEALRANRPRPDRTGAPFAAAALLAGEGEPEALASGTRSAHASLEAGLEAGLKASWLVASAPTGNLRWVYAALLAANGVQAERFLDVRNRLREQAKREDGPGLHAGGARAALVLCLTGEPSSYTLRRFFELKRSLTPPWWRRDNAVTDTFAAAHAARDEAPETVARARDLALAVFESDRRAKAHRREGARLCALLERDPREVLARFGKLEAARRGSRYLRHRSDAALAMQWAAQGLAAEDLSAIEAIMRELPKHMTSAGHARARLAQLIHTGGGRDVPAGSVSALSAVIAAQAAAIAAVVASSTAATTAATTAAGS
;
A
#
# COMPACT_ATOMS: atom_id res chain seq x y z
N MET A 1 26.44 1.15 -2.48
CA MET A 1 25.16 1.43 -3.15
C MET A 1 24.73 0.18 -3.92
N SER A 2 23.59 -0.43 -3.55
CA SER A 2 23.07 -1.62 -4.24
C SER A 2 22.46 -1.27 -5.59
N GLU A 3 22.38 -2.23 -6.51
CA GLU A 3 21.75 -2.05 -7.84
C GLU A 3 20.31 -1.51 -7.74
N THR A 4 19.52 -2.05 -6.81
CA THR A 4 18.14 -1.58 -6.55
C THR A 4 18.09 -0.13 -6.09
N LEU A 5 19.06 0.33 -5.30
CA LEU A 5 19.13 1.71 -4.84
C LEU A 5 19.58 2.66 -5.96
N SER A 6 20.51 2.23 -6.82
CA SER A 6 20.87 2.98 -8.04
C SER A 6 19.67 3.13 -8.97
N ARG A 7 18.93 2.04 -9.22
CA ARG A 7 17.70 2.07 -10.02
C ARG A 7 16.63 2.97 -9.41
N PHE A 8 16.46 2.94 -8.09
CA PHE A 8 15.56 3.84 -7.38
C PHE A 8 15.87 5.31 -7.66
N PHE A 9 17.13 5.72 -7.58
CA PHE A 9 17.51 7.12 -7.83
C PHE A 9 17.29 7.51 -9.30
N ALA A 10 17.62 6.64 -10.25
CA ALA A 10 17.35 6.88 -11.66
C ALA A 10 15.85 7.06 -11.95
N LEU A 11 14.99 6.25 -11.32
CA LEU A 11 13.53 6.37 -11.42
C LEU A 11 13.00 7.68 -10.81
N GLU A 12 13.51 8.08 -9.65
CA GLU A 12 13.11 9.35 -8.99
C GLU A 12 13.52 10.56 -9.83
N GLU A 13 14.72 10.53 -10.39
CA GLU A 13 15.23 11.57 -11.27
C GLU A 13 14.40 11.66 -12.57
N ALA A 14 14.16 10.53 -13.24
CA ALA A 14 13.35 10.45 -14.46
C ALA A 14 11.90 10.94 -14.26
N LEU A 15 11.31 10.68 -13.09
CA LEU A 15 9.98 11.19 -12.73
C LEU A 15 9.97 12.71 -12.54
N ARG A 16 11.09 13.30 -12.11
CA ARG A 16 11.19 14.74 -11.80
C ARG A 16 11.78 15.59 -12.92
N ALA A 17 12.38 14.96 -13.92
CA ALA A 17 13.00 15.62 -15.06
C ALA A 17 12.02 16.49 -15.85
N ASN A 18 10.80 15.99 -16.11
CA ASN A 18 9.83 16.62 -17.01
C ASN A 18 8.52 16.97 -16.29
N ARG A 19 7.83 18.03 -16.74
CA ARG A 19 6.47 18.35 -16.27
C ARG A 19 5.41 17.63 -17.12
N PRO A 20 4.24 17.26 -16.55
CA PRO A 20 3.91 17.32 -15.12
C PRO A 20 4.74 16.30 -14.32
N ARG A 21 4.99 16.60 -13.04
CA ARG A 21 5.80 15.75 -12.13
C ARG A 21 5.21 15.65 -10.73
N PRO A 22 5.45 14.55 -10.00
CA PRO A 22 5.14 14.46 -8.59
C PRO A 22 5.92 15.50 -7.78
N ASP A 23 5.39 15.88 -6.61
CA ASP A 23 6.12 16.74 -5.68
C ASP A 23 7.27 15.99 -4.98
N ARG A 24 8.04 16.71 -4.15
CA ARG A 24 9.21 16.14 -3.44
C ARG A 24 8.86 15.01 -2.46
N THR A 25 7.61 14.90 -2.03
CA THR A 25 7.14 13.86 -1.11
C THR A 25 6.50 12.69 -1.84
N GLY A 26 5.87 12.92 -3.00
CA GLY A 26 5.27 11.89 -3.84
C GLY A 26 6.28 11.15 -4.72
N ALA A 27 7.29 11.87 -5.23
CA ALA A 27 8.26 11.30 -6.18
C ALA A 27 9.00 10.06 -5.65
N PRO A 28 9.50 10.04 -4.39
CA PRO A 28 10.17 8.86 -3.86
C PRO A 28 9.26 7.62 -3.79
N PHE A 29 7.98 7.78 -3.48
CA PHE A 29 7.06 6.64 -3.40
C PHE A 29 6.56 6.18 -4.77
N ALA A 30 6.41 7.10 -5.72
CA ALA A 30 6.16 6.74 -7.11
C ALA A 30 7.37 5.98 -7.70
N ALA A 31 8.60 6.43 -7.44
CA ALA A 31 9.81 5.74 -7.85
C ALA A 31 9.91 4.33 -7.23
N ALA A 32 9.62 4.20 -5.92
CA ALA A 32 9.62 2.91 -5.25
C ALA A 32 8.55 1.95 -5.84
N ALA A 33 7.39 2.46 -6.26
CA ALA A 33 6.36 1.67 -6.92
C ALA A 33 6.77 1.17 -8.33
N LEU A 34 7.72 1.85 -8.99
CA LEU A 34 8.25 1.45 -10.29
C LEU A 34 9.38 0.43 -10.23
N LEU A 35 9.91 0.12 -9.03
CA LEU A 35 11.10 -0.75 -8.90
C LEU A 35 10.92 -2.14 -9.50
N ALA A 36 9.71 -2.70 -9.38
CA ALA A 36 9.36 -4.01 -9.95
C ALA A 36 8.96 -3.94 -11.43
N GLY A 37 8.82 -2.74 -12.00
CA GLY A 37 8.46 -2.57 -13.40
C GLY A 37 9.63 -2.92 -14.32
N GLU A 38 9.34 -3.61 -15.41
CA GLU A 38 10.30 -3.90 -16.46
C GLU A 38 10.54 -2.68 -17.35
N GLY A 39 11.79 -2.46 -17.77
CA GLY A 39 12.18 -1.39 -18.69
C GLY A 39 13.01 -0.27 -18.07
N GLU A 40 13.42 0.65 -18.94
CA GLU A 40 14.28 1.78 -18.58
C GLU A 40 13.54 2.82 -17.75
N PRO A 41 14.22 3.50 -16.81
CA PRO A 41 13.61 4.51 -15.94
C PRO A 41 12.82 5.60 -16.67
N GLU A 42 13.32 6.06 -17.82
CA GLU A 42 12.69 7.10 -18.64
C GLU A 42 11.37 6.63 -19.25
N ALA A 43 11.33 5.38 -19.72
CA ALA A 43 10.14 4.77 -20.29
C ALA A 43 9.05 4.58 -19.22
N LEU A 44 9.43 4.06 -18.05
CA LEU A 44 8.53 3.90 -16.91
C LEU A 44 8.01 5.26 -16.38
N ALA A 45 8.87 6.28 -16.31
CA ALA A 45 8.45 7.63 -15.94
C ALA A 45 7.51 8.26 -16.98
N SER A 46 7.73 8.00 -18.27
CA SER A 46 6.82 8.44 -19.34
C SER A 46 5.45 7.76 -19.25
N GLY A 47 5.42 6.44 -19.08
CA GLY A 47 4.21 5.67 -18.85
C GLY A 47 3.44 6.15 -17.62
N THR A 48 4.15 6.47 -16.53
CA THR A 48 3.56 7.04 -15.31
C THR A 48 2.88 8.38 -15.56
N ARG A 49 3.50 9.28 -16.34
CA ARG A 49 2.89 10.58 -16.71
C ARG A 49 1.64 10.39 -17.56
N SER A 50 1.68 9.49 -18.53
CA SER A 50 0.52 9.14 -19.37
C SER A 50 -0.64 8.62 -18.51
N ALA A 51 -0.37 7.63 -17.64
CA ALA A 51 -1.37 7.09 -16.73
C ALA A 51 -1.91 8.15 -15.76
N HIS A 52 -1.07 9.05 -15.25
CA HIS A 52 -1.52 10.15 -14.39
C HIS A 52 -2.51 11.08 -15.13
N ALA A 53 -2.20 11.46 -16.38
CA ALA A 53 -3.07 12.33 -17.18
C ALA A 53 -4.41 11.65 -17.48
N SER A 54 -4.42 10.37 -17.86
CA SER A 54 -5.67 9.60 -18.06
C SER A 54 -6.49 9.50 -16.77
N LEU A 55 -5.85 9.23 -15.63
CA LEU A 55 -6.52 9.21 -14.33
C LEU A 55 -7.13 10.58 -14.00
N GLU A 56 -6.38 11.67 -14.18
CA GLU A 56 -6.88 13.03 -13.94
C GLU A 56 -8.10 13.33 -14.79
N ALA A 57 -8.01 13.14 -16.11
CA ALA A 57 -9.12 13.38 -17.03
C ALA A 57 -10.36 12.54 -16.70
N GLY A 58 -10.19 11.24 -16.45
CA GLY A 58 -11.30 10.34 -16.16
C GLY A 58 -11.97 10.61 -14.80
N LEU A 59 -11.20 11.00 -13.79
CA LEU A 59 -11.73 11.36 -12.48
C LEU A 59 -12.44 12.72 -12.48
N GLU A 60 -11.93 13.69 -13.24
CA GLU A 60 -12.55 15.01 -13.39
C GLU A 60 -13.81 14.99 -14.25
N ALA A 61 -13.85 14.16 -15.30
CA ALA A 61 -15.07 13.92 -16.07
C ALA A 61 -16.22 13.41 -15.16
N GLY A 62 -15.90 12.57 -14.17
CA GLY A 62 -16.85 12.10 -13.16
C GLY A 62 -17.33 13.17 -12.17
N LEU A 63 -16.54 14.22 -11.92
CA LEU A 63 -16.89 15.32 -11.01
C LEU A 63 -17.95 16.25 -11.60
N LYS A 64 -17.92 16.49 -12.92
CA LYS A 64 -18.96 17.29 -13.60
C LYS A 64 -20.35 16.66 -13.52
N ALA A 65 -20.45 15.36 -13.23
CA ALA A 65 -21.71 14.65 -13.08
C ALA A 65 -22.23 14.62 -11.62
N SER A 66 -21.39 14.80 -10.60
CA SER A 66 -21.82 14.84 -9.19
C SER A 66 -20.72 15.37 -8.27
N TRP A 67 -20.95 16.54 -7.68
CA TRP A 67 -20.07 17.24 -6.73
C TRP A 67 -19.77 16.46 -5.43
N LEU A 68 -20.52 15.39 -5.14
CA LEU A 68 -20.40 14.56 -3.94
C LEU A 68 -19.44 13.36 -4.10
N VAL A 69 -18.84 13.17 -5.27
CA VAL A 69 -17.98 12.01 -5.53
C VAL A 69 -16.55 12.29 -5.10
N ALA A 70 -16.10 11.61 -4.05
CA ALA A 70 -14.70 11.65 -3.61
C ALA A 70 -13.75 11.25 -4.77
N SER A 71 -12.96 12.21 -5.26
CA SER A 71 -12.12 12.13 -6.46
C SER A 71 -10.85 11.29 -6.30
N ALA A 72 -10.79 10.40 -5.31
CA ALA A 72 -9.58 9.63 -5.03
C ALA A 72 -9.24 8.68 -6.21
N PRO A 73 -7.95 8.49 -6.53
CA PRO A 73 -6.79 9.15 -5.92
C PRO A 73 -6.58 10.61 -6.36
N THR A 74 -6.12 11.46 -5.43
CA THR A 74 -5.77 12.88 -5.68
C THR A 74 -4.32 13.19 -5.26
N GLY A 75 -3.76 14.29 -5.76
CA GLY A 75 -2.41 14.74 -5.40
C GLY A 75 -1.34 13.65 -5.59
N ASN A 76 -0.45 13.50 -4.62
CA ASN A 76 0.62 12.49 -4.66
C ASN A 76 0.12 11.05 -4.73
N LEU A 77 -1.07 10.76 -4.22
CA LEU A 77 -1.63 9.42 -4.32
C LEU A 77 -1.93 9.04 -5.78
N ARG A 78 -2.32 10.03 -6.61
CA ARG A 78 -2.57 9.80 -8.04
C ARG A 78 -1.29 9.41 -8.76
N TRP A 79 -0.16 10.05 -8.43
CA TRP A 79 1.16 9.68 -8.94
C TRP A 79 1.58 8.27 -8.57
N VAL A 80 1.35 7.86 -7.33
CA VAL A 80 1.68 6.48 -6.90
C VAL A 80 0.78 5.46 -7.59
N TYR A 81 -0.51 5.76 -7.79
CA TYR A 81 -1.41 4.88 -8.55
C TYR A 81 -0.96 4.78 -10.01
N ALA A 82 -0.66 5.90 -10.65
CA ALA A 82 -0.14 5.92 -12.02
C ALA A 82 1.15 5.13 -12.16
N ALA A 83 2.06 5.23 -11.19
CA ALA A 83 3.30 4.46 -11.16
C ALA A 83 3.03 2.95 -11.03
N LEU A 84 2.12 2.54 -10.14
CA LEU A 84 1.75 1.12 -10.00
C LEU A 84 1.10 0.56 -11.27
N LEU A 85 0.22 1.33 -11.90
CA LEU A 85 -0.40 0.95 -13.17
C LEU A 85 0.66 0.81 -14.28
N ALA A 86 1.55 1.80 -14.42
CA ALA A 86 2.63 1.77 -15.40
C ALA A 86 3.60 0.59 -15.18
N ALA A 87 4.02 0.34 -13.93
CA ALA A 87 4.91 -0.77 -13.58
C ALA A 87 4.32 -2.14 -13.93
N ASN A 88 2.99 -2.27 -13.95
CA ASN A 88 2.29 -3.53 -14.22
C ASN A 88 1.65 -3.57 -15.62
N GLY A 89 1.96 -2.60 -16.50
CA GLY A 89 1.38 -2.54 -17.85
C GLY A 89 -0.15 -2.38 -17.87
N VAL A 90 -0.75 -1.86 -16.81
CA VAL A 90 -2.19 -1.68 -16.67
C VAL A 90 -2.59 -0.28 -17.14
N GLN A 91 -3.54 -0.21 -18.07
CA GLN A 91 -4.08 1.06 -18.57
C GLN A 91 -4.96 1.76 -17.52
N ALA A 92 -4.91 3.09 -17.44
CA ALA A 92 -5.68 3.88 -16.48
C ALA A 92 -7.20 3.77 -16.69
N GLU A 93 -7.63 3.60 -17.94
CA GLU A 93 -9.02 3.42 -18.35
C GLU A 93 -9.61 2.15 -17.73
N ARG A 94 -8.82 1.09 -17.62
CA ARG A 94 -9.22 -0.16 -16.94
C ARG A 94 -9.46 0.06 -15.45
N PHE A 95 -8.61 0.84 -14.79
CA PHE A 95 -8.85 1.23 -13.40
C PHE A 95 -10.16 1.99 -13.23
N LEU A 96 -10.43 2.94 -14.11
CA LEU A 96 -11.66 3.75 -14.08
C LEU A 96 -12.90 2.88 -14.34
N ASP A 97 -12.85 1.95 -15.29
CA ASP A 97 -13.92 0.99 -15.55
C ASP A 97 -14.20 0.10 -14.34
N VAL A 98 -13.17 -0.56 -13.79
CA VAL A 98 -13.33 -1.43 -12.61
C VAL A 98 -13.90 -0.64 -11.43
N ARG A 99 -13.44 0.60 -11.22
CA ARG A 99 -13.99 1.48 -10.18
C ARG A 99 -15.47 1.78 -10.40
N ASN A 100 -15.88 2.07 -11.64
CA ASN A 100 -17.29 2.32 -11.96
C ASN A 100 -18.14 1.05 -11.77
N ARG A 101 -17.64 -0.12 -12.19
CA ARG A 101 -18.30 -1.40 -11.96
C ARG A 101 -18.48 -1.71 -10.48
N LEU A 102 -17.48 -1.42 -9.63
CA LEU A 102 -17.62 -1.52 -8.17
C LEU A 102 -18.73 -0.60 -7.64
N ARG A 103 -18.83 0.64 -8.14
CA ARG A 103 -19.88 1.59 -7.72
C ARG A 103 -21.26 1.13 -8.15
N GLU A 104 -21.41 0.61 -9.36
CA GLU A 104 -22.69 0.05 -9.83
C GLU A 104 -23.08 -1.20 -9.04
N GLN A 105 -22.11 -2.08 -8.74
CA GLN A 105 -22.37 -3.24 -7.89
C GLN A 105 -22.76 -2.80 -6.47
N ALA A 106 -22.11 -1.78 -5.89
CA ALA A 106 -22.44 -1.27 -4.56
C ALA A 106 -23.89 -0.80 -4.42
N LYS A 107 -24.52 -0.31 -5.50
CA LYS A 107 -25.94 0.09 -5.50
C LYS A 107 -26.90 -1.10 -5.34
N ARG A 108 -26.43 -2.31 -5.63
CA ARG A 108 -27.21 -3.57 -5.58
C ARG A 108 -26.92 -4.39 -4.32
N GLU A 109 -25.94 -3.98 -3.53
CA GLU A 109 -25.46 -4.72 -2.37
C GLU A 109 -25.90 -4.02 -1.09
N ASP A 110 -26.56 -4.76 -0.21
CA ASP A 110 -26.76 -4.29 1.17
C ASP A 110 -25.44 -4.44 1.95
N GLY A 111 -25.01 -3.38 2.65
CA GLY A 111 -23.85 -3.45 3.53
C GLY A 111 -22.95 -2.21 3.53
N PRO A 112 -21.69 -2.35 3.99
CA PRO A 112 -20.77 -1.23 4.15
C PRO A 112 -20.38 -0.60 2.81
N GLY A 113 -20.60 0.72 2.68
CA GLY A 113 -20.28 1.49 1.48
C GLY A 113 -18.79 1.52 1.12
N LEU A 114 -18.48 1.80 -0.15
CA LEU A 114 -17.11 1.87 -0.68
C LEU A 114 -16.32 3.05 -0.11
N HIS A 115 -15.10 2.81 0.35
CA HIS A 115 -14.21 3.90 0.75
C HIS A 115 -13.73 4.66 -0.49
N ALA A 116 -13.89 5.99 -0.49
CA ALA A 116 -13.48 6.88 -1.58
C ALA A 116 -13.94 6.38 -2.97
N GLY A 117 -15.17 5.87 -3.06
CA GLY A 117 -15.75 5.33 -4.29
C GLY A 117 -15.02 4.09 -4.82
N GLY A 118 -14.36 3.31 -3.96
CA GLY A 118 -13.75 2.02 -4.29
C GLY A 118 -12.37 2.11 -4.91
N ALA A 119 -11.70 3.27 -4.87
CA ALA A 119 -10.42 3.50 -5.55
C ALA A 119 -9.34 2.47 -5.16
N ARG A 120 -9.18 2.16 -3.87
CA ARG A 120 -8.20 1.16 -3.42
C ARG A 120 -8.55 -0.26 -3.87
N ALA A 121 -9.83 -0.64 -3.76
CA ALA A 121 -10.29 -1.94 -4.22
C ALA A 121 -10.09 -2.10 -5.72
N ALA A 122 -10.44 -1.08 -6.52
CA ALA A 122 -10.25 -1.07 -7.96
C ALA A 122 -8.77 -1.24 -8.33
N LEU A 123 -7.87 -0.50 -7.68
CA LEU A 123 -6.43 -0.64 -7.92
C LEU A 123 -5.96 -2.08 -7.68
N VAL A 124 -6.30 -2.67 -6.52
CA VAL A 124 -5.94 -4.05 -6.19
C VAL A 124 -6.49 -5.01 -7.24
N LEU A 125 -7.78 -4.93 -7.57
CA LEU A 125 -8.39 -5.81 -8.56
C LEU A 125 -7.71 -5.67 -9.94
N CYS A 126 -7.34 -4.46 -10.37
CA CYS A 126 -6.65 -4.26 -11.64
C CYS A 126 -5.24 -4.85 -11.66
N LEU A 127 -4.49 -4.74 -10.56
CA LEU A 127 -3.12 -5.29 -10.45
C LEU A 127 -3.11 -6.83 -10.33
N THR A 128 -4.25 -7.44 -10.06
CA THR A 128 -4.37 -8.89 -9.85
C THR A 128 -4.94 -9.64 -11.06
N GLY A 129 -5.54 -8.94 -12.01
CA GLY A 129 -6.14 -9.55 -13.19
C GLY A 129 -7.39 -8.81 -13.64
N GLU A 130 -8.15 -9.41 -14.56
CA GLU A 130 -9.41 -8.82 -15.02
C GLU A 130 -10.54 -9.28 -14.08
N PRO A 131 -11.14 -8.38 -13.29
CA PRO A 131 -12.17 -8.79 -12.35
C PRO A 131 -13.45 -9.15 -13.11
N SER A 132 -13.96 -10.36 -12.86
CA SER A 132 -15.27 -10.79 -13.34
C SER A 132 -16.40 -10.20 -12.48
N SER A 133 -17.65 -10.25 -12.95
CA SER A 133 -18.81 -9.89 -12.12
C SER A 133 -18.92 -10.74 -10.85
N TYR A 134 -18.43 -11.98 -10.90
CA TYR A 134 -18.34 -12.85 -9.73
C TYR A 134 -17.30 -12.34 -8.73
N THR A 135 -16.11 -11.93 -9.19
CA THR A 135 -15.06 -11.32 -8.35
C THR A 135 -15.58 -10.08 -7.61
N LEU A 136 -16.38 -9.24 -8.27
CA LEU A 136 -16.97 -8.04 -7.65
C LEU A 136 -17.98 -8.40 -6.56
N ARG A 137 -18.84 -9.40 -6.76
CA ARG A 137 -19.75 -9.90 -5.71
C ARG A 137 -18.98 -10.48 -4.53
N ARG A 138 -17.97 -11.31 -4.81
CA ARG A 138 -17.08 -11.90 -3.80
C ARG A 138 -16.40 -10.83 -2.94
N PHE A 139 -15.98 -9.71 -3.54
CA PHE A 139 -15.46 -8.56 -2.80
C PHE A 139 -16.45 -8.01 -1.78
N PHE A 140 -17.73 -7.84 -2.13
CA PHE A 140 -18.75 -7.34 -1.19
C PHE A 140 -19.10 -8.38 -0.10
N GLU A 141 -19.13 -9.67 -0.45
CA GLU A 141 -19.30 -10.75 0.53
C GLU A 141 -18.17 -10.76 1.57
N LEU A 142 -16.91 -10.70 1.12
CA LEU A 142 -15.75 -10.57 1.99
C LEU A 142 -15.83 -9.29 2.81
N LYS A 143 -16.16 -8.15 2.19
CA LYS A 143 -16.28 -6.89 2.91
C LYS A 143 -17.33 -6.95 4.04
N ARG A 144 -18.45 -7.62 3.81
CA ARG A 144 -19.49 -7.88 4.83
C ARG A 144 -18.98 -8.79 5.93
N SER A 145 -18.36 -9.93 5.60
CA SER A 145 -17.87 -10.88 6.60
C SER A 145 -16.77 -10.30 7.50
N LEU A 146 -16.08 -9.28 6.99
CA LEU A 146 -15.03 -8.55 7.69
C LEU A 146 -15.56 -7.34 8.51
N THR A 147 -16.89 -7.14 8.59
CA THR A 147 -17.58 -6.02 9.27
C THR A 147 -18.34 -6.48 10.56
N PRO A 148 -18.40 -5.71 11.69
CA PRO A 148 -17.84 -4.36 11.92
C PRO A 148 -16.36 -4.41 11.65
N PRO A 149 -15.76 -3.34 11.07
CA PRO A 149 -14.42 -3.42 10.54
C PRO A 149 -13.52 -4.06 11.59
N TRP A 150 -13.09 -5.29 11.28
CA TRP A 150 -12.09 -6.13 11.91
C TRP A 150 -10.79 -5.40 12.31
N TRP A 151 -10.61 -4.15 11.86
CA TRP A 151 -9.53 -3.23 12.18
C TRP A 151 -10.02 -2.05 13.04
N ARG A 152 -9.27 -0.95 13.14
CA ARG A 152 -9.90 0.35 13.44
C ARG A 152 -10.98 0.63 12.38
N ARG A 153 -11.87 1.60 12.58
CA ARG A 153 -12.92 2.03 11.61
C ARG A 153 -12.33 2.60 10.29
N ASP A 154 -11.40 1.90 9.66
CA ASP A 154 -10.72 2.26 8.43
C ASP A 154 -11.24 1.37 7.30
N ASN A 155 -12.25 1.90 6.61
CA ASN A 155 -12.85 1.26 5.45
C ASN A 155 -11.86 1.14 4.29
N ALA A 156 -10.82 1.99 4.24
CA ALA A 156 -9.83 1.99 3.17
C ALA A 156 -8.91 0.77 3.27
N VAL A 157 -8.56 0.36 4.50
CA VAL A 157 -7.87 -0.90 4.76
C VAL A 157 -8.80 -2.06 4.41
N THR A 158 -10.04 -2.05 4.88
CA THR A 158 -10.98 -3.15 4.62
C THR A 158 -11.20 -3.39 3.12
N ASP A 159 -11.34 -2.33 2.32
CA ASP A 159 -11.46 -2.41 0.87
C ASP A 159 -10.25 -3.08 0.21
N THR A 160 -9.04 -2.72 0.61
CA THR A 160 -7.81 -3.32 0.06
C THR A 160 -7.72 -4.82 0.33
N PHE A 161 -8.02 -5.24 1.56
CA PHE A 161 -7.92 -6.64 1.96
C PHE A 161 -9.04 -7.49 1.36
N ALA A 162 -10.29 -6.99 1.37
CA ALA A 162 -11.40 -7.67 0.73
C ALA A 162 -11.15 -7.84 -0.78
N ALA A 163 -10.58 -6.83 -1.45
CA ALA A 163 -10.22 -6.92 -2.86
C ALA A 163 -9.13 -7.96 -3.14
N ALA A 164 -8.11 -8.03 -2.27
CA ALA A 164 -7.02 -8.99 -2.41
C ALA A 164 -7.51 -10.44 -2.27
N HIS A 165 -8.34 -10.72 -1.27
CA HIS A 165 -8.94 -12.06 -1.08
C HIS A 165 -9.94 -12.40 -2.20
N ALA A 166 -10.74 -11.42 -2.66
CA ALA A 166 -11.67 -11.62 -3.76
C ALA A 166 -10.95 -11.96 -5.07
N ALA A 167 -9.80 -11.32 -5.33
CA ALA A 167 -8.98 -11.62 -6.50
C ALA A 167 -8.42 -13.05 -6.50
N ARG A 168 -8.27 -13.67 -5.32
CA ARG A 168 -7.84 -15.06 -5.14
C ARG A 168 -8.99 -16.05 -5.02
N ASP A 169 -10.23 -15.59 -5.21
CA ASP A 169 -11.45 -16.36 -5.00
C ASP A 169 -11.52 -17.05 -3.62
N GLU A 170 -11.01 -16.40 -2.59
CA GLU A 170 -11.04 -16.96 -1.24
C GLU A 170 -12.44 -16.84 -0.64
N ALA A 171 -12.91 -17.93 -0.02
CA ALA A 171 -14.18 -17.96 0.67
C ALA A 171 -14.16 -17.08 1.93
N PRO A 172 -15.19 -16.25 2.18
CA PRO A 172 -15.29 -15.39 3.35
C PRO A 172 -15.06 -16.10 4.69
N GLU A 173 -15.57 -17.32 4.83
CA GLU A 173 -15.47 -18.14 6.04
C GLU A 173 -14.05 -18.64 6.27
N THR A 174 -13.32 -18.96 5.19
CA THR A 174 -11.92 -19.37 5.24
C THR A 174 -11.04 -18.22 5.71
N VAL A 175 -11.24 -17.03 5.14
CA VAL A 175 -10.50 -15.81 5.53
C VAL A 175 -10.76 -15.46 7.00
N ALA A 176 -12.02 -15.49 7.43
CA ALA A 176 -12.40 -15.22 8.81
C ALA A 176 -11.75 -16.23 9.78
N ARG A 177 -11.79 -17.53 9.45
CA ARG A 177 -11.18 -18.59 10.27
C ARG A 177 -9.66 -18.45 10.36
N ALA A 178 -8.98 -18.23 9.23
CA ALA A 178 -7.53 -18.06 9.21
C ALA A 178 -7.08 -16.90 10.10
N ARG A 179 -7.81 -15.78 10.05
CA ARG A 179 -7.60 -14.63 10.93
C ARG A 179 -7.80 -15.00 12.40
N ASP A 180 -8.89 -15.66 12.75
CA ASP A 180 -9.21 -15.96 14.16
C ASP A 180 -8.17 -16.90 14.78
N LEU A 181 -7.71 -17.89 14.02
CA LEU A 181 -6.59 -18.74 14.41
C LEU A 181 -5.31 -17.93 14.62
N ALA A 182 -4.99 -17.00 13.71
CA ALA A 182 -3.82 -16.13 13.85
C ALA A 182 -3.95 -15.17 15.05
N LEU A 183 -5.14 -14.62 15.29
CA LEU A 183 -5.41 -13.70 16.39
C LEU A 183 -5.14 -14.37 17.74
N ALA A 184 -5.58 -15.61 17.92
CA ALA A 184 -5.33 -16.38 19.15
C ALA A 184 -3.83 -16.54 19.44
N VAL A 185 -3.01 -16.77 18.42
CA VAL A 185 -1.55 -16.88 18.56
C VAL A 185 -0.96 -15.56 19.07
N PHE A 186 -1.27 -14.42 18.44
CA PHE A 186 -0.70 -13.13 18.87
C PHE A 186 -1.29 -12.59 20.18
N GLU A 187 -2.53 -12.96 20.53
CA GLU A 187 -3.14 -12.57 21.80
C GLU A 187 -2.50 -13.26 23.00
N SER A 188 -2.04 -14.49 22.81
CA SER A 188 -1.33 -15.26 23.83
C SER A 188 0.08 -14.74 24.15
N ASP A 189 0.68 -13.95 23.25
CA ASP A 189 2.03 -13.40 23.43
C ASP A 189 2.01 -11.99 24.04
N ARG A 190 2.67 -11.82 25.19
CA ARG A 190 2.69 -10.54 25.93
C ARG A 190 3.29 -9.38 25.13
N ARG A 191 4.26 -9.63 24.25
CA ARG A 191 4.97 -8.59 23.48
C ARG A 191 4.21 -8.23 22.21
N ALA A 192 3.53 -9.18 21.58
CA ALA A 192 2.77 -8.98 20.35
C ALA A 192 1.29 -8.64 20.59
N LYS A 193 0.76 -8.80 21.81
CA LYS A 193 -0.66 -8.54 22.14
C LYS A 193 -1.17 -7.17 21.69
N ALA A 194 -0.34 -6.13 21.76
CA ALA A 194 -0.69 -4.78 21.29
C ALA A 194 -0.86 -4.69 19.76
N HIS A 195 -0.24 -5.60 19.01
CA HIS A 195 -0.25 -5.70 17.56
C HIS A 195 -0.99 -6.93 17.04
N ARG A 196 -1.74 -7.64 17.90
CA ARG A 196 -2.37 -8.93 17.57
C ARG A 196 -3.27 -8.90 16.34
N ARG A 197 -4.03 -7.81 16.19
CA ARG A 197 -4.90 -7.63 15.01
C ARG A 197 -4.07 -7.43 13.75
N GLU A 198 -2.95 -6.69 13.82
CA GLU A 198 -2.11 -6.38 12.63
C GLU A 198 -1.46 -7.67 12.16
N GLY A 199 -0.86 -8.41 13.11
CA GLY A 199 -0.25 -9.71 12.85
C GLY A 199 -1.26 -10.68 12.25
N ALA A 200 -2.43 -10.84 12.86
CA ALA A 200 -3.46 -11.76 12.37
C ALA A 200 -3.94 -11.40 10.95
N ARG A 201 -4.19 -10.11 10.70
CA ARG A 201 -4.63 -9.61 9.40
C ARG A 201 -3.58 -9.86 8.31
N LEU A 202 -2.31 -9.58 8.60
CA LEU A 202 -1.23 -9.79 7.64
C LEU A 202 -0.93 -11.27 7.42
N CYS A 203 -1.05 -12.12 8.45
CA CYS A 203 -0.92 -13.57 8.30
C CYS A 203 -2.01 -14.14 7.40
N ALA A 204 -3.26 -13.71 7.58
CA ALA A 204 -4.37 -14.10 6.71
C ALA A 204 -4.15 -13.62 5.27
N LEU A 205 -3.77 -12.35 5.07
CA LEU A 205 -3.55 -11.80 3.73
C LEU A 205 -2.37 -12.46 3.00
N LEU A 206 -1.28 -12.73 3.70
CA LEU A 206 -0.03 -13.23 3.13
C LEU A 206 0.12 -14.76 3.25
N GLU A 207 -0.93 -15.45 3.70
CA GLU A 207 -0.96 -16.89 3.90
C GLU A 207 0.24 -17.41 4.70
N ARG A 208 0.58 -16.69 5.80
CA ARG A 208 1.73 -17.03 6.66
C ARG A 208 1.29 -17.74 7.94
N ASP A 209 2.10 -18.68 8.40
CA ASP A 209 1.92 -19.27 9.73
C ASP A 209 2.11 -18.18 10.80
N PRO A 210 1.07 -17.92 11.63
CA PRO A 210 1.14 -16.90 12.67
C PRO A 210 2.22 -17.17 13.72
N ARG A 211 2.57 -18.43 14.00
CA ARG A 211 3.65 -18.79 14.94
C ARG A 211 5.01 -18.42 14.39
N GLU A 212 5.22 -18.66 13.09
CA GLU A 212 6.46 -18.23 12.45
C GLU A 212 6.59 -16.70 12.39
N VAL A 213 5.51 -16.00 12.05
CA VAL A 213 5.49 -14.53 12.03
C VAL A 213 5.75 -13.97 13.43
N LEU A 214 5.15 -14.55 14.47
CA LEU A 214 5.42 -14.17 15.86
C LEU A 214 6.89 -14.38 16.25
N ALA A 215 7.48 -15.51 15.87
CA ALA A 215 8.90 -15.79 16.12
C ALA A 215 9.82 -14.78 15.39
N ARG A 216 9.53 -14.48 14.10
CA ARG A 216 10.24 -13.45 13.32
C ARG A 216 10.10 -12.08 13.96
N PHE A 217 8.89 -11.70 14.39
CA PHE A 217 8.62 -10.44 15.07
C PHE A 217 9.47 -10.28 16.33
N GLY A 218 9.59 -11.32 17.15
CA GLY A 218 10.44 -11.30 18.35
C GLY A 218 11.91 -11.01 18.04
N LYS A 219 12.45 -11.66 17.01
CA LYS A 219 13.84 -11.45 16.54
C LYS A 219 14.05 -10.05 15.97
N LEU A 220 13.15 -9.60 15.10
CA LEU A 220 13.17 -8.26 14.50
C LEU A 220 13.09 -7.16 15.56
N GLU A 221 12.21 -7.31 16.54
CA GLU A 221 12.04 -6.30 17.58
C GLU A 221 13.26 -6.23 18.51
N ALA A 222 13.88 -7.36 18.82
CA ALA A 222 15.15 -7.39 19.56
C ALA A 222 16.26 -6.68 18.78
N ALA A 223 16.42 -7.01 17.49
CA ALA A 223 17.41 -6.37 16.62
C ALA A 223 17.16 -4.87 16.43
N ARG A 224 15.91 -4.45 16.23
CA ARG A 224 15.50 -3.04 16.12
C ARG A 224 15.84 -2.25 17.38
N ARG A 225 15.57 -2.81 18.56
CA ARG A 225 15.92 -2.18 19.85
C ARG A 225 17.43 -2.11 20.09
N GLY A 226 18.17 -3.11 19.60
CA GLY A 226 19.64 -3.13 19.63
C GLY A 226 20.29 -2.09 18.72
N SER A 227 19.68 -1.75 17.57
CA SER A 227 20.17 -0.69 16.70
C SER A 227 19.90 0.70 17.29
N ARG A 228 20.98 1.43 17.61
CA ARG A 228 20.90 2.84 18.04
C ARG A 228 20.21 3.73 17.01
N TYR A 229 20.32 3.39 15.73
CA TYR A 229 19.74 4.17 14.65
C TYR A 229 18.25 3.88 14.46
N LEU A 230 17.85 2.62 14.43
CA LEU A 230 16.47 2.22 14.13
C LEU A 230 15.52 2.37 15.32
N ARG A 231 15.99 2.25 16.57
CA ARG A 231 15.12 2.23 17.76
C ARG A 231 14.15 3.42 17.90
N HIS A 232 14.49 4.57 17.31
CA HIS A 232 13.66 5.80 17.30
C HIS A 232 13.14 6.19 15.91
N ARG A 233 13.43 5.38 14.87
CA ARG A 233 13.07 5.67 13.47
C ARG A 233 12.15 4.62 12.86
N SER A 234 11.81 3.59 13.63
CA SER A 234 10.78 2.59 13.36
C SER A 234 10.13 2.17 14.67
N ASP A 235 8.94 1.57 14.59
CA ASP A 235 8.16 1.11 15.74
C ASP A 235 7.86 -0.40 15.65
N ALA A 236 7.27 -0.93 16.72
CA ALA A 236 6.88 -2.33 16.79
C ALA A 236 5.77 -2.70 15.78
N ALA A 237 4.94 -1.74 15.36
CA ALA A 237 3.94 -1.97 14.31
C ALA A 237 4.62 -2.24 12.95
N LEU A 238 5.67 -1.48 12.62
CA LEU A 238 6.46 -1.67 11.43
C LEU A 238 7.27 -2.98 11.50
N ALA A 239 7.79 -3.34 12.68
CA ALA A 239 8.44 -4.64 12.88
C ALA A 239 7.48 -5.83 12.64
N MET A 240 6.21 -5.72 13.06
CA MET A 240 5.19 -6.74 12.77
C MET A 240 4.91 -6.83 11.26
N GLN A 241 4.86 -5.70 10.56
CA GLN A 241 4.70 -5.66 9.10
C GLN A 241 5.86 -6.35 8.38
N TRP A 242 7.10 -6.05 8.79
CA TRP A 242 8.30 -6.70 8.27
C TRP A 242 8.30 -8.20 8.53
N ALA A 243 7.93 -8.62 9.74
CA ALA A 243 7.85 -10.04 10.12
C ALA A 243 6.85 -10.80 9.23
N ALA A 244 5.67 -10.23 8.98
CA ALA A 244 4.65 -10.85 8.14
C ALA A 244 5.06 -10.91 6.66
N GLN A 245 5.86 -9.94 6.20
CA GLN A 245 6.46 -9.94 4.87
C GLN A 245 7.64 -10.93 4.74
N GLY A 246 8.06 -11.57 5.84
CA GLY A 246 9.13 -12.55 5.85
C GLY A 246 10.53 -11.97 6.05
N LEU A 247 10.66 -10.69 6.37
CA LEU A 247 11.96 -10.08 6.68
C LEU A 247 12.54 -10.70 7.95
N ALA A 248 13.86 -10.79 7.97
CA ALA A 248 14.67 -11.30 9.07
C ALA A 248 15.51 -10.19 9.71
N ALA A 249 16.19 -10.49 10.82
CA ALA A 249 16.96 -9.49 11.56
C ALA A 249 18.09 -8.89 10.73
N GLU A 250 18.65 -9.67 9.81
CA GLU A 250 19.74 -9.32 8.92
C GLU A 250 19.31 -8.22 7.93
N ASP A 251 18.04 -8.19 7.54
CA ASP A 251 17.46 -7.17 6.65
C ASP A 251 17.48 -5.77 7.25
N LEU A 252 17.47 -5.66 8.58
CA LEU A 252 17.49 -4.37 9.25
C LEU A 252 18.77 -3.59 8.97
N SER A 253 19.90 -4.29 8.77
CA SER A 253 21.17 -3.66 8.43
C SER A 253 21.12 -3.01 7.04
N ALA A 254 20.53 -3.70 6.06
CA ALA A 254 20.35 -3.20 4.70
C ALA A 254 19.34 -2.03 4.67
N ILE A 255 18.23 -2.15 5.38
CA ILE A 255 17.24 -1.06 5.52
C ILE A 255 17.90 0.16 6.18
N GLU A 256 18.68 -0.04 7.25
CA GLU A 256 19.42 1.06 7.88
C GLU A 256 20.42 1.73 6.94
N ALA A 257 21.17 0.95 6.14
CA ALA A 257 22.10 1.49 5.14
C ALA A 257 21.36 2.34 4.09
N ILE A 258 20.27 1.83 3.52
CA ILE A 258 19.43 2.59 2.57
C ILE A 258 18.89 3.86 3.24
N MET A 259 18.39 3.76 4.48
CA MET A 259 17.94 4.94 5.23
C MET A 259 19.03 5.98 5.44
N ARG A 260 20.31 5.62 5.49
CA ARG A 260 21.40 6.59 5.61
C ARG A 260 21.75 7.24 4.28
N GLU A 261 21.65 6.49 3.19
CA GLU A 261 21.93 6.97 1.82
C GLU A 261 20.82 7.88 1.26
N LEU A 262 19.56 7.71 1.69
CA LEU A 262 18.45 8.55 1.21
C LEU A 262 18.69 10.05 1.53
N PRO A 263 18.39 11.00 0.63
CA PRO A 263 18.38 12.42 0.96
C PRO A 263 17.40 12.78 2.10
N LYS A 264 17.74 13.74 2.96
CA LYS A 264 16.89 14.15 4.10
C LYS A 264 15.52 14.67 3.67
N HIS A 265 15.45 15.37 2.53
CA HIS A 265 14.25 16.03 2.04
C HIS A 265 13.18 15.07 1.49
N MET A 266 13.53 13.80 1.24
CA MET A 266 12.61 12.81 0.66
C MET A 266 11.57 12.27 1.67
N THR A 267 11.74 12.56 2.97
CA THR A 267 10.92 11.94 4.02
C THR A 267 10.69 12.94 5.16
N SER A 268 9.47 13.45 5.33
CA SER A 268 9.19 14.53 6.28
C SER A 268 8.38 14.14 7.52
N ALA A 269 7.73 12.96 7.56
CA ALA A 269 6.83 12.61 8.66
C ALA A 269 6.91 11.14 9.13
N GLY A 270 6.90 10.96 10.45
CA GLY A 270 6.83 9.64 11.12
C GLY A 270 7.88 8.64 10.66
N HIS A 271 7.44 7.39 10.44
CA HIS A 271 8.30 6.29 9.99
C HIS A 271 8.41 6.19 8.45
N ALA A 272 8.08 7.25 7.69
CA ALA A 272 8.05 7.23 6.23
C ALA A 272 9.39 6.82 5.61
N ARG A 273 10.50 7.22 6.23
CA ARG A 273 11.86 6.86 5.77
C ARG A 273 12.17 5.38 5.91
N ALA A 274 11.79 4.77 7.03
CA ALA A 274 11.96 3.33 7.23
C ALA A 274 11.05 2.53 6.29
N ARG A 275 9.84 3.03 6.01
CA ARG A 275 8.93 2.44 5.01
C ARG A 275 9.51 2.53 3.59
N LEU A 276 9.99 3.70 3.18
CA LEU A 276 10.61 3.89 1.87
C LEU A 276 11.84 2.99 1.70
N ALA A 277 12.72 2.94 2.71
CA ALA A 277 13.89 2.08 2.67
C ALA A 277 13.52 0.59 2.60
N GLN A 278 12.47 0.16 3.31
CA GLN A 278 11.95 -1.20 3.14
C GLN A 278 11.43 -1.45 1.73
N LEU A 279 10.64 -0.52 1.15
CA LEU A 279 10.14 -0.67 -0.22
C LEU A 279 11.29 -0.79 -1.23
N ILE A 280 12.35 -0.01 -1.07
CA ILE A 280 13.55 -0.11 -1.91
C ILE A 280 14.24 -1.46 -1.73
N HIS A 281 14.42 -1.88 -0.48
CA HIS A 281 15.06 -3.16 -0.14
C HIS A 281 14.32 -4.37 -0.73
N THR A 282 12.98 -4.34 -0.73
CA THR A 282 12.15 -5.46 -1.20
C THR A 282 11.73 -5.34 -2.67
N GLY A 283 11.79 -4.15 -3.26
CA GLY A 283 11.29 -3.86 -4.61
C GLY A 283 12.09 -4.52 -5.73
N GLY A 284 13.33 -4.95 -5.45
CA GLY A 284 14.22 -5.62 -6.40
C GLY A 284 14.01 -7.14 -6.55
N GLY A 285 12.89 -7.70 -6.07
CA GLY A 285 12.55 -9.10 -6.31
C GLY A 285 13.23 -10.11 -5.38
N ARG A 286 13.06 -9.96 -4.06
CA ARG A 286 13.28 -11.09 -3.17
C ARG A 286 12.12 -12.08 -3.27
N ASP A 287 12.46 -13.37 -3.33
CA ASP A 287 11.58 -14.56 -3.45
C ASP A 287 10.21 -14.41 -2.77
N VAL A 288 9.29 -13.83 -3.52
CA VAL A 288 7.88 -13.77 -3.18
C VAL A 288 7.26 -14.90 -4.01
N PRO A 289 6.71 -15.95 -3.37
CA PRO A 289 6.26 -17.16 -4.06
C PRO A 289 5.40 -16.82 -5.29
N ALA A 290 5.58 -17.52 -6.40
CA ALA A 290 4.98 -17.21 -7.70
C ALA A 290 3.44 -17.05 -7.72
N GLY A 291 2.72 -17.52 -6.69
CA GLY A 291 1.28 -17.28 -6.49
C GLY A 291 0.91 -15.94 -5.82
N SER A 292 1.88 -15.11 -5.43
CA SER A 292 1.68 -13.97 -4.51
C SER A 292 1.98 -12.59 -5.10
N VAL A 293 2.11 -12.49 -6.44
CA VAL A 293 2.15 -11.20 -7.17
C VAL A 293 0.91 -10.36 -6.83
N SER A 294 -0.24 -11.01 -6.64
CA SER A 294 -1.48 -10.36 -6.22
C SER A 294 -1.45 -9.80 -4.79
N ALA A 295 -0.82 -10.55 -3.87
CA ALA A 295 -0.67 -10.19 -2.46
C ALA A 295 0.36 -9.08 -2.26
N LEU A 296 1.48 -9.13 -3.00
CA LEU A 296 2.54 -8.13 -2.95
C LEU A 296 2.07 -6.82 -3.57
N SER A 297 1.38 -6.84 -4.71
CA SER A 297 0.74 -5.66 -5.30
C SER A 297 -0.31 -5.07 -4.37
N ALA A 298 -1.09 -5.90 -3.66
CA ALA A 298 -2.02 -5.43 -2.63
C ALA A 298 -1.29 -4.84 -1.40
N VAL A 299 -0.14 -5.39 -1.00
CA VAL A 299 0.69 -4.84 0.09
C VAL A 299 1.34 -3.54 -0.33
N ILE A 300 1.91 -3.44 -1.53
CA ILE A 300 2.50 -2.20 -2.05
C ILE A 300 1.40 -1.16 -2.24
N ALA A 301 0.23 -1.53 -2.77
CA ALA A 301 -0.94 -0.65 -2.84
C ALA A 301 -1.42 -0.22 -1.45
N ALA A 302 -1.45 -1.12 -0.45
CA ALA A 302 -1.79 -0.83 0.94
C ALA A 302 -0.76 0.10 1.62
N GLN A 303 0.53 -0.12 1.34
CA GLN A 303 1.64 0.65 1.86
C GLN A 303 1.67 2.04 1.20
N ALA A 304 1.52 2.13 -0.12
CA ALA A 304 1.32 3.36 -0.87
C ALA A 304 0.13 4.17 -0.34
N ALA A 305 -0.99 3.49 -0.09
CA ALA A 305 -2.18 4.04 0.53
C ALA A 305 -1.93 4.57 1.97
N ALA A 306 -1.23 3.81 2.80
CA ALA A 306 -0.90 4.20 4.17
C ALA A 306 0.08 5.37 4.20
N ILE A 307 1.08 5.35 3.32
CA ILE A 307 2.06 6.42 3.15
C ILE A 307 1.38 7.70 2.65
N ALA A 308 0.49 7.60 1.67
CA ALA A 308 -0.27 8.75 1.19
C ALA A 308 -1.23 9.30 2.24
N ALA A 309 -1.81 8.46 3.11
CA ALA A 309 -2.59 8.94 4.25
C ALA A 309 -1.72 9.71 5.26
N VAL A 310 -0.50 9.23 5.54
CA VAL A 310 0.47 9.94 6.39
C VAL A 310 0.92 11.25 5.74
N VAL A 311 1.29 11.24 4.46
CA VAL A 311 1.72 12.44 3.71
C VAL A 311 0.58 13.45 3.62
N ALA A 312 -0.64 13.03 3.26
CA ALA A 312 -1.80 13.91 3.20
C ALA A 312 -2.18 14.49 4.58
N SER A 313 -2.12 13.70 5.66
CA SER A 313 -2.34 14.20 7.03
C SER A 313 -1.26 15.19 7.47
N SER A 314 -0.02 15.02 7.01
CA SER A 314 1.10 15.91 7.31
C SER A 314 1.01 17.22 6.51
N THR A 315 0.64 17.15 5.23
CA THR A 315 0.41 18.33 4.38
C THR A 315 -0.79 19.12 4.88
N ALA A 316 -1.91 18.47 5.22
CA ALA A 316 -3.08 19.14 5.80
C ALA A 316 -2.78 19.81 7.15
N ALA A 317 -2.00 19.16 8.03
CA ALA A 317 -1.58 19.75 9.31
C ALA A 317 -0.62 20.94 9.12
N THR A 318 0.28 20.89 8.13
CA THR A 318 1.22 21.97 7.85
C THR A 318 0.52 23.17 7.19
N THR A 319 -0.45 22.92 6.30
CA THR A 319 -1.29 23.97 5.70
C THR A 319 -2.22 24.60 6.73
N ALA A 320 -2.84 23.82 7.62
CA ALA A 320 -3.66 24.34 8.71
C ALA A 320 -2.85 25.19 9.72
N ALA A 321 -1.63 24.77 10.06
CA ALA A 321 -0.74 25.51 10.95
C ALA A 321 -0.21 26.81 10.33
N THR A 322 0.02 26.84 9.00
CA THR A 322 0.43 28.07 8.31
C THR A 322 -0.72 29.05 8.12
N THR A 323 -1.97 28.59 7.95
CA THR A 323 -3.15 29.47 7.97
C THR A 323 -3.47 30.01 9.36
N ALA A 324 -3.23 29.25 10.43
CA ALA A 324 -3.48 29.71 11.81
C ALA A 324 -2.40 30.64 12.37
N ALA A 325 -1.19 30.60 11.82
CA ALA A 325 -0.08 31.51 12.19
C ALA A 325 -0.05 32.80 11.34
N GLY A 326 -0.94 32.92 10.35
CA GLY A 326 -1.06 34.06 9.44
C GLY A 326 -2.36 34.86 9.60
N SER A 327 -3.12 34.61 10.66
CA SER A 327 -4.35 35.33 11.06
C SER A 327 -4.14 35.95 12.43
#